data_AF-A0A847F8D8-F1
#
_entry.id   AF-A0A847F8D8-F1
#
_cell.length_a   1.000
_cell.length_b   1.000
_cell.length_c   1.000
_cell.angle_alpha   90.00
_cell.angle_beta   90.00
_cell.angle_gamma   90.00
#
_symmetry.space_group_name_H-M   'P 1'
#
loop_
_entity.id
_entity.type
_entity.pdbx_description
1 polymer ?
#
loop_
_entity_poly.entity_id
_entity_poly.type
_entity_poly.pdbx_seq_one_letter_code
_entity_poly.pdbx_strand_id
1 'polypeptide(L)'
;MTKTNHLNQWKRKEELAERLLPLAGSLYRDFGVSVYVSGKSLLQLSPAEIIEAHRQARELWQEELDIADSLVVMETIRDLRPASARVDIARLVGHYRGEDNAGSLEDYTKQVLADIAGKNGDNGGDPQDVILYGFGRIGRLMARVLIDKTGGGDRCRLRAVVVRPGVAGDLKKRASLLQYDSVHGEFPGTVEVIEEEDALIVNGNYIQFIRASSPEEIDYTKYDIKDAIVVDNTGVFRDREGLSRHLE
;
A
#
# COMPACT_ATOMS: atom_id res chain seq x y z
N MET A 1 -24.88 -16.60 30.88
CA MET A 1 -23.51 -16.93 30.41
C MET A 1 -22.54 -16.69 31.56
N THR A 2 -21.72 -17.67 31.94
CA THR A 2 -20.71 -17.55 33.01
C THR A 2 -19.50 -16.73 32.53
N LYS A 3 -18.84 -15.98 33.43
CA LYS A 3 -17.68 -15.11 33.11
C LYS A 3 -16.58 -15.81 32.31
N THR A 4 -16.35 -17.10 32.54
CA THR A 4 -15.41 -17.96 31.79
C THR A 4 -15.75 -18.07 30.30
N ASN A 5 -17.04 -17.98 29.93
CA ASN A 5 -17.48 -18.09 28.54
C ASN A 5 -17.06 -16.87 27.71
N HIS A 6 -17.11 -15.66 28.28
CA HIS A 6 -16.70 -14.44 27.59
C HIS A 6 -15.19 -14.40 27.30
N LEU A 7 -14.37 -14.84 28.25
CA LEU A 7 -12.92 -14.90 28.05
C LEU A 7 -12.53 -15.93 26.99
N ASN A 8 -13.18 -17.10 26.98
CA ASN A 8 -12.92 -18.12 25.97
C ASN A 8 -13.36 -17.68 24.57
N GLN A 9 -14.49 -16.98 24.45
CA GLN A 9 -14.91 -16.37 23.19
C GLN A 9 -13.92 -15.32 22.68
N TRP A 10 -13.39 -14.48 23.57
CA TRP A 10 -12.34 -13.52 23.22
C TRP A 10 -11.08 -14.23 22.68
N LYS A 11 -10.57 -15.22 23.42
CA LYS A 11 -9.39 -16.00 23.01
C LYS A 11 -9.55 -16.64 21.63
N ARG A 12 -10.75 -17.15 21.33
CA ARG A 12 -11.05 -17.72 20.01
C ARG A 12 -11.04 -16.67 18.91
N LYS A 13 -11.58 -15.47 19.17
CA LYS A 13 -11.54 -14.34 18.22
C LYS A 13 -10.09 -13.88 17.98
N GLU A 14 -9.28 -13.84 19.03
CA GLU A 14 -7.86 -13.49 18.98
C GLU A 14 -7.06 -14.50 18.15
N GLU A 15 -7.23 -15.81 18.38
CA GLU A 15 -6.62 -16.87 17.58
C GLU A 15 -6.97 -16.74 16.08
N LEU A 16 -8.24 -16.48 15.77
CA LEU A 16 -8.66 -16.28 14.38
C LEU A 16 -8.07 -15.00 13.77
N ALA A 17 -8.03 -13.90 14.52
CA ALA A 17 -7.44 -12.65 14.07
C ALA A 17 -5.93 -12.78 13.80
N GLU A 18 -5.20 -13.53 14.63
CA GLU A 18 -3.79 -13.86 14.41
C GLU A 18 -3.56 -14.63 13.12
N ARG A 19 -4.51 -15.50 12.72
CA ARG A 19 -4.45 -16.22 11.43
C ARG A 19 -4.70 -15.31 10.23
N LEU A 20 -5.49 -14.24 10.38
CA LEU A 20 -5.76 -13.30 9.29
C LEU A 20 -4.52 -12.46 8.94
N LEU A 21 -3.65 -12.15 9.91
CA LEU A 21 -2.45 -11.32 9.69
C LEU A 21 -1.49 -11.86 8.62
N PRO A 22 -0.97 -13.11 8.72
CA PRO A 22 -0.06 -13.64 7.70
C PRO A 22 -0.77 -13.79 6.36
N LEU A 23 -2.08 -14.10 6.36
CA LEU A 23 -2.87 -14.26 5.16
C LEU A 23 -3.11 -12.93 4.43
N ALA A 24 -3.39 -11.84 5.16
CA ALA A 24 -3.46 -10.49 4.59
C ALA A 24 -2.11 -10.11 3.97
N GLY A 25 -1.02 -10.36 4.70
CA GLY A 25 0.34 -10.12 4.21
C GLY A 25 0.68 -10.91 2.95
N SER A 26 0.31 -12.20 2.87
CA SER A 26 0.55 -13.02 1.67
C SER A 26 -0.31 -12.57 0.50
N LEU A 27 -1.60 -12.27 0.71
CA LEU A 27 -2.49 -11.78 -0.35
C LEU A 27 -1.98 -10.48 -0.96
N TYR A 28 -1.46 -9.58 -0.14
CA TYR A 28 -0.85 -8.33 -0.60
C TYR A 28 0.44 -8.56 -1.37
N ARG A 29 1.38 -9.34 -0.84
CA ARG A 29 2.69 -9.55 -1.49
C ARG A 29 2.61 -10.41 -2.75
N ASP A 30 1.80 -11.46 -2.72
CA ASP A 30 1.79 -12.49 -3.76
C ASP A 30 0.84 -12.13 -4.91
N PHE A 31 -0.23 -11.37 -4.61
CA PHE A 31 -1.27 -11.04 -5.58
C PHE A 31 -1.60 -9.54 -5.67
N GLY A 32 -1.00 -8.68 -4.83
CA GLY A 32 -1.38 -7.26 -4.76
C GLY A 32 -2.83 -7.06 -4.31
N VAL A 33 -3.37 -7.99 -3.50
CA VAL A 33 -4.73 -7.87 -2.96
C VAL A 33 -4.69 -7.20 -1.60
N SER A 34 -5.29 -6.01 -1.53
CA SER A 34 -5.47 -5.29 -0.27
C SER A 34 -6.83 -5.62 0.32
N VAL A 35 -6.83 -6.20 1.51
CA VAL A 35 -8.03 -6.67 2.20
C VAL A 35 -8.46 -5.68 3.27
N TYR A 36 -9.74 -5.35 3.28
CA TYR A 36 -10.36 -4.39 4.18
C TYR A 36 -11.51 -5.02 4.95
N VAL A 37 -11.77 -4.51 6.15
CA VAL A 37 -12.99 -4.75 6.91
C VAL A 37 -13.58 -3.41 7.28
N SER A 38 -14.76 -3.09 6.73
CA SER A 38 -15.45 -1.82 6.96
C SER A 38 -14.55 -0.61 6.66
N GLY A 39 -13.81 -0.67 5.55
CA GLY A 39 -12.87 0.37 5.11
C GLY A 39 -11.51 0.41 5.83
N LYS A 40 -11.28 -0.44 6.84
CA LYS A 40 -9.97 -0.55 7.51
C LYS A 40 -9.12 -1.64 6.88
N SER A 41 -7.93 -1.30 6.39
CA SER A 41 -6.98 -2.27 5.80
C SER A 41 -6.49 -3.22 6.89
N LEU A 42 -6.46 -4.53 6.61
CA LEU A 42 -5.98 -5.53 7.57
C LEU A 42 -4.45 -5.63 7.68
N LEU A 43 -3.69 -5.04 6.73
CA LEU A 43 -2.23 -5.19 6.65
C LEU A 43 -1.44 -4.59 7.82
N GLN A 44 -2.01 -3.57 8.47
CA GLN A 44 -1.32 -2.80 9.50
C GLN A 44 -2.02 -2.88 10.86
N LEU A 45 -3.00 -3.76 11.02
CA LEU A 45 -3.75 -3.89 12.27
C LEU A 45 -3.12 -4.93 13.19
N SER A 46 -3.26 -4.71 14.50
CA SER A 46 -3.07 -5.73 15.52
C SER A 46 -4.29 -6.67 15.60
N PRO A 47 -4.17 -7.87 16.22
CA PRO A 47 -5.31 -8.76 16.41
C PRO A 47 -6.51 -8.10 17.12
N ALA A 48 -6.24 -7.26 18.13
CA ALA A 48 -7.28 -6.52 18.84
C ALA A 48 -8.01 -5.51 17.92
N GLU A 49 -7.28 -4.81 17.04
CA GLU A 49 -7.88 -3.89 16.09
C GLU A 49 -8.67 -4.60 14.98
N ILE A 50 -8.23 -5.80 14.57
CA ILE A 50 -9.00 -6.66 13.66
C ILE A 50 -10.33 -7.03 14.31
N ILE A 51 -10.34 -7.51 15.56
CA ILE A 51 -11.56 -7.85 16.30
C ILE A 51 -12.49 -6.64 16.37
N GLU A 52 -11.96 -5.46 16.70
CA GLU A 52 -12.75 -4.24 16.76
C GLU A 52 -13.33 -3.85 15.39
N ALA A 53 -12.57 -3.99 14.30
CA ALA A 53 -13.05 -3.72 12.95
C ALA A 53 -14.22 -4.64 12.54
N HIS A 54 -14.16 -5.92 12.93
CA HIS A 54 -15.25 -6.88 12.71
C HIS A 54 -16.50 -6.53 13.54
N ARG A 55 -16.30 -6.09 14.79
CA ARG A 55 -17.40 -5.62 15.65
C ARG A 55 -18.08 -4.38 15.06
N GLN A 56 -17.32 -3.46 14.48
CA GLN A 56 -17.83 -2.22 13.90
C GLN A 56 -18.62 -2.44 12.60
N ALA A 57 -18.43 -3.58 11.92
CA ALA A 57 -19.20 -3.93 10.72
C ALA A 57 -20.73 -3.91 10.96
N ARG A 58 -21.17 -4.16 12.20
CA ARG A 58 -22.59 -4.09 12.61
C ARG A 58 -23.25 -2.74 12.37
N GLU A 59 -22.47 -1.65 12.36
CA GLU A 59 -23.00 -0.30 12.15
C GLU A 59 -23.45 -0.09 10.70
N LEU A 60 -22.79 -0.77 9.76
CA LEU A 60 -23.07 -0.69 8.32
C LEU A 60 -23.99 -1.82 7.84
N TRP A 61 -23.83 -3.03 8.39
CA TRP A 61 -24.46 -4.26 7.89
C TRP A 61 -25.45 -4.90 8.87
N GLN A 62 -25.85 -4.18 9.92
CA GLN A 62 -26.80 -4.60 10.97
C GLN A 62 -26.37 -5.80 11.84
N GLU A 63 -25.34 -6.55 11.44
CA GLU A 63 -24.78 -7.68 12.17
C GLU A 63 -23.25 -7.59 12.30
N GLU A 64 -22.73 -8.19 13.37
CA GLU A 64 -21.28 -8.39 13.52
C GLU A 64 -20.77 -9.36 12.44
N LEU A 65 -19.61 -9.03 11.87
CA LEU A 65 -18.90 -9.92 10.95
C LEU A 65 -18.17 -10.99 11.76
N ASP A 66 -18.41 -12.27 11.48
CA ASP A 66 -17.64 -13.33 12.12
C ASP A 66 -16.22 -13.35 11.52
N ILE A 67 -15.20 -13.41 12.37
CA ILE A 67 -13.80 -13.49 11.94
C ILE A 67 -13.57 -14.81 11.16
N ALA A 68 -14.33 -15.86 11.48
CA ALA A 68 -14.30 -17.10 10.72
C ALA A 68 -14.77 -16.92 9.26
N ASP A 69 -15.78 -16.08 9.01
CA ASP A 69 -16.24 -15.76 7.65
C ASP A 69 -15.13 -15.04 6.88
N SER A 70 -14.46 -14.09 7.52
CA SER A 70 -13.31 -13.37 6.94
C SER A 70 -12.17 -14.30 6.56
N LEU A 71 -11.90 -15.31 7.40
CA LEU A 71 -10.90 -16.33 7.11
C LEU A 71 -11.27 -17.14 5.87
N VAL A 72 -12.53 -17.60 5.77
CA VAL A 72 -13.04 -18.32 4.59
C VAL A 72 -12.89 -17.48 3.33
N VAL A 73 -13.29 -16.22 3.36
CA VAL A 73 -13.18 -15.31 2.22
C VAL A 73 -11.71 -15.13 1.81
N MET A 74 -10.81 -14.87 2.76
CA MET A 74 -9.39 -14.65 2.45
C MET A 74 -8.68 -15.91 1.96
N GLU A 75 -9.01 -17.08 2.51
CA GLU A 75 -8.48 -18.37 2.02
C GLU A 75 -8.99 -18.66 0.59
N THR A 76 -10.27 -18.38 0.32
CA THR A 76 -10.85 -18.50 -1.02
C THR A 76 -10.17 -17.55 -2.02
N ILE A 77 -9.93 -16.29 -1.63
CA ILE A 77 -9.19 -15.32 -2.45
C ILE A 77 -7.79 -15.84 -2.77
N ARG A 78 -7.07 -16.38 -1.78
CA ARG A 78 -5.73 -16.93 -1.98
C ARG A 78 -5.76 -18.06 -3.01
N ASP A 79 -6.72 -18.97 -2.88
CA ASP A 79 -6.82 -20.15 -3.72
C ASP A 79 -7.27 -19.80 -5.17
N LEU A 80 -8.03 -18.71 -5.35
CA LEU A 80 -8.36 -18.14 -6.66
C LEU A 80 -7.17 -17.54 -7.40
N ARG A 81 -6.09 -17.19 -6.69
CA ARG A 81 -4.88 -16.53 -7.23
C ARG A 81 -5.23 -15.35 -8.14
N PRO A 82 -5.97 -14.34 -7.63
CA PRO A 82 -6.59 -13.34 -8.45
C PRO A 82 -5.59 -12.30 -8.94
N ALA A 83 -6.05 -11.43 -9.83
CA ALA A 83 -5.46 -10.14 -10.14
C ALA A 83 -5.41 -9.22 -8.91
N SER A 84 -4.58 -8.18 -8.93
CA SER A 84 -4.55 -7.20 -7.83
C SER A 84 -5.92 -6.53 -7.65
N ALA A 85 -6.36 -6.39 -6.41
CA ALA A 85 -7.69 -5.89 -6.11
C ALA A 85 -7.76 -5.28 -4.72
N ARG A 86 -8.80 -4.49 -4.48
CA ARG A 86 -9.20 -4.07 -3.13
C ARG A 86 -10.49 -4.78 -2.78
N VAL A 87 -10.46 -5.59 -1.72
CA VAL A 87 -11.61 -6.38 -1.31
C VAL A 87 -12.03 -5.97 0.10
N ASP A 88 -13.26 -5.50 0.25
CA ASP A 88 -13.86 -5.28 1.57
C ASP A 88 -14.71 -6.49 1.95
N ILE A 89 -14.27 -7.22 2.98
CA ILE A 89 -14.89 -8.47 3.41
C ILE A 89 -16.28 -8.20 3.99
N ALA A 90 -16.43 -7.14 4.81
CA ALA A 90 -17.71 -6.83 5.44
C ALA A 90 -18.79 -6.57 4.36
N ARG A 91 -18.40 -5.90 3.28
CA ARG A 91 -19.28 -5.69 2.13
C ARG A 91 -19.61 -7.00 1.40
N LEU A 92 -18.62 -7.84 1.12
CA LEU A 92 -18.82 -9.11 0.42
C LEU A 92 -19.76 -10.03 1.22
N VAL A 93 -19.49 -10.22 2.51
CA VAL A 93 -20.31 -11.06 3.39
C VAL A 93 -21.68 -10.45 3.62
N GLY A 94 -21.78 -9.12 3.74
CA GLY A 94 -23.06 -8.43 3.86
C GLY A 94 -23.98 -8.66 2.64
N HIS A 95 -23.44 -8.62 1.43
CA HIS A 95 -24.20 -8.97 0.22
C HIS A 95 -24.57 -10.45 0.17
N TYR A 96 -23.66 -11.36 0.52
CA TYR A 96 -23.95 -12.80 0.61
C TYR A 96 -25.13 -13.10 1.55
N ARG A 97 -25.19 -12.46 2.72
CA ARG A 97 -26.28 -12.66 3.71
C ARG A 97 -27.61 -12.05 3.27
N GLY A 98 -27.59 -11.02 2.43
CA GLY A 98 -28.79 -10.34 1.93
C GLY A 98 -29.41 -11.00 0.70
N GLU A 99 -28.66 -11.82 -0.02
CA GLU A 99 -29.17 -12.62 -1.13
C GLU A 99 -29.83 -13.90 -0.60
N ASP A 100 -30.90 -14.34 -1.25
CA ASP A 100 -31.55 -15.64 -0.99
C ASP A 100 -30.71 -16.76 -1.61
N ASN A 101 -29.44 -16.84 -1.18
CA ASN A 101 -28.40 -17.65 -1.78
C ASN A 101 -28.29 -19.00 -1.05
N ALA A 102 -28.49 -20.10 -1.78
CA ALA A 102 -28.41 -21.46 -1.23
C ALA A 102 -26.98 -22.04 -1.22
N GLY A 103 -26.00 -21.30 -1.78
CA GLY A 103 -24.61 -21.72 -1.88
C GLY A 103 -23.79 -21.44 -0.62
N SER A 104 -22.53 -21.89 -0.61
CA SER A 104 -21.58 -21.55 0.46
C SER A 104 -20.97 -20.16 0.26
N LEU A 105 -20.45 -19.55 1.34
CA LEU A 105 -19.71 -18.28 1.26
C LEU A 105 -18.47 -18.40 0.34
N GLU A 106 -17.85 -19.57 0.29
CA GLU A 106 -16.76 -19.88 -0.64
C GLU A 106 -17.22 -19.78 -2.09
N ASP A 107 -18.34 -20.44 -2.45
CA ASP A 107 -18.88 -20.41 -3.81
C ASP A 107 -19.28 -19.00 -4.24
N TYR A 108 -19.91 -18.24 -3.34
CA TYR A 108 -20.26 -16.85 -3.58
C TYR A 108 -19.01 -15.99 -3.82
N THR A 109 -17.97 -16.15 -3.00
CA THR A 109 -16.70 -15.43 -3.17
C THR A 109 -16.06 -15.73 -4.52
N LYS A 110 -16.05 -17.01 -4.94
CA LYS A 110 -15.57 -17.42 -6.27
C LYS A 110 -16.36 -16.79 -7.40
N GLN A 111 -17.68 -16.73 -7.26
CA GLN A 111 -18.55 -16.12 -8.26
C GLN A 111 -18.30 -14.62 -8.40
N VAL A 112 -18.23 -13.89 -7.28
CA VAL A 112 -18.00 -12.43 -7.27
C VAL A 112 -16.63 -12.07 -7.86
N LEU A 113 -15.62 -12.90 -7.64
CA LEU A 113 -14.24 -12.64 -8.05
C LEU A 113 -13.83 -13.41 -9.34
N ALA A 114 -14.79 -13.98 -10.06
CA ALA A 114 -14.52 -14.81 -11.24
C ALA A 114 -13.72 -14.07 -12.33
N ASP A 115 -14.03 -12.79 -12.55
CA ASP A 115 -13.39 -11.97 -13.59
C ASP A 115 -11.90 -11.69 -13.36
N ILE A 116 -11.46 -11.81 -12.10
CA ILE A 116 -10.07 -11.57 -11.70
C ILE A 116 -9.32 -12.87 -11.35
N ALA A 117 -9.99 -14.02 -11.34
CA ALA A 117 -9.39 -15.30 -10.95
C ALA A 117 -8.26 -15.74 -11.90
N GLY A 118 -7.24 -16.41 -11.34
CA GLY A 118 -6.13 -17.02 -12.08
C GLY A 118 -5.10 -16.04 -12.66
N LYS A 119 -5.22 -14.74 -12.41
CA LYS A 119 -4.31 -13.73 -12.97
C LYS A 119 -3.02 -13.51 -12.17
N ASN A 120 -2.88 -14.10 -10.99
CA ASN A 120 -1.63 -14.08 -10.20
C ASN A 120 -1.07 -12.67 -9.93
N GLY A 121 -1.93 -11.75 -9.52
CA GLY A 121 -1.59 -10.35 -9.31
C GLY A 121 -1.48 -9.52 -10.59
N ASP A 122 -1.55 -10.14 -11.77
CA ASP A 122 -1.45 -9.41 -13.02
C ASP A 122 -2.77 -8.70 -13.36
N ASN A 123 -2.74 -7.38 -13.34
CA ASN A 123 -3.83 -6.52 -13.80
C ASN A 123 -3.56 -5.96 -15.22
N GLY A 124 -2.48 -6.39 -15.88
CA GLY A 124 -2.02 -5.94 -17.20
C GLY A 124 -1.36 -4.55 -17.20
N GLY A 125 -0.10 -4.45 -17.61
CA GLY A 125 0.66 -3.20 -17.78
C GLY A 125 1.75 -2.98 -16.72
N ASP A 126 2.82 -2.30 -17.13
CA ASP A 126 3.99 -2.07 -16.28
C ASP A 126 3.70 -1.16 -15.08
N PRO A 127 4.50 -1.24 -13.99
CA PRO A 127 4.47 -0.24 -12.93
C PRO A 127 4.68 1.17 -13.49
N GLN A 128 3.88 2.12 -13.01
CA GLN A 128 4.05 3.52 -13.35
C GLN A 128 5.19 4.10 -12.52
N ASP A 129 6.30 4.43 -13.18
CA ASP A 129 7.40 5.10 -12.51
C ASP A 129 6.99 6.53 -12.14
N VAL A 130 7.42 6.97 -10.95
CA VAL A 130 7.17 8.29 -10.39
C VAL A 130 8.49 8.95 -10.03
N ILE A 131 8.60 10.22 -10.38
CA ILE A 131 9.73 11.09 -10.05
C ILE A 131 9.22 12.22 -9.17
N LEU A 132 9.89 12.47 -8.03
CA LEU A 132 9.60 13.63 -7.20
C LEU A 132 10.58 14.74 -7.53
N TYR A 133 10.08 15.84 -8.11
CA TYR A 133 10.89 17.03 -8.31
C TYR A 133 10.82 17.88 -7.04
N GLY A 134 11.84 17.74 -6.20
CA GLY A 134 11.90 18.28 -4.86
C GLY A 134 11.80 17.21 -3.75
N PHE A 135 12.57 17.44 -2.68
CA PHE A 135 12.60 16.59 -1.48
C PHE A 135 12.40 17.41 -0.19
N GLY A 136 11.52 18.40 -0.28
CA GLY A 136 11.07 19.19 0.87
C GLY A 136 10.09 18.41 1.75
N ARG A 137 9.28 19.11 2.54
CA ARG A 137 8.28 18.46 3.42
C ARG A 137 7.31 17.57 2.63
N ILE A 138 6.71 18.11 1.56
CA ILE A 138 5.73 17.38 0.74
C ILE A 138 6.41 16.20 0.01
N GLY A 139 7.56 16.42 -0.61
CA GLY A 139 8.31 15.37 -1.29
C GLY A 139 8.65 14.19 -0.36
N ARG A 140 9.08 14.45 0.88
CA ARG A 140 9.36 13.37 1.85
C ARG A 140 8.11 12.59 2.26
N LEU A 141 7.00 13.27 2.53
CA LEU A 141 5.75 12.61 2.87
C LEU A 141 5.22 11.76 1.71
N MET A 142 5.30 12.30 0.50
CA MET A 142 4.91 11.56 -0.70
C MET A 142 5.82 10.36 -0.94
N ALA A 143 7.14 10.49 -0.72
CA ALA A 143 8.06 9.35 -0.77
C ALA A 143 7.67 8.27 0.25
N ARG A 144 7.40 8.63 1.51
CA ARG A 144 6.94 7.67 2.53
C ARG A 144 5.70 6.90 2.08
N VAL A 145 4.71 7.58 1.50
CA VAL A 145 3.46 6.96 1.01
C VAL A 145 3.71 6.05 -0.20
N LEU A 146 4.52 6.48 -1.17
CA LEU A 146 4.84 5.67 -2.35
C LEU A 146 5.60 4.40 -1.95
N ILE A 147 6.55 4.51 -1.01
CA ILE A 147 7.34 3.38 -0.52
C ILE A 147 6.47 2.37 0.23
N ASP A 148 5.58 2.84 1.12
CA ASP A 148 4.65 1.97 1.87
C ASP A 148 3.71 1.17 0.95
N LYS A 149 3.32 1.78 -0.17
CA LYS A 149 2.42 1.19 -1.16
C LYS A 149 3.12 0.32 -2.21
N THR A 150 4.45 0.31 -2.22
CA THR A 150 5.18 -0.47 -3.22
C THR A 150 4.97 -1.97 -2.96
N GLY A 151 4.62 -2.72 -4.01
CA GLY A 151 4.38 -4.17 -3.95
C GLY A 151 2.91 -4.58 -3.73
N GLY A 152 2.02 -3.63 -3.51
CA GLY A 152 0.63 -3.88 -3.09
C GLY A 152 -0.45 -4.00 -4.15
N GLY A 153 -0.07 -4.10 -5.42
CA GLY A 153 -0.98 -3.90 -6.55
C GLY A 153 -1.21 -2.43 -6.91
N ASP A 154 -0.88 -1.48 -6.02
CA ASP A 154 -0.68 -0.07 -6.37
C ASP A 154 0.60 0.00 -7.24
N ARG A 155 0.46 0.50 -8.47
CA ARG A 155 1.51 0.42 -9.50
C ARG A 155 2.51 1.56 -9.51
N CYS A 156 2.36 2.55 -8.64
CA CYS A 156 3.25 3.70 -8.61
C CYS A 156 4.55 3.33 -7.89
N ARG A 157 5.68 3.41 -8.60
CA ARG A 157 7.01 3.12 -8.07
C ARG A 157 7.85 4.38 -8.04
N LEU A 158 8.31 4.80 -6.87
CA LEU A 158 9.23 5.92 -6.75
C LEU A 158 10.61 5.50 -7.28
N ARG A 159 11.03 6.07 -8.41
CA ARG A 159 12.33 5.76 -9.04
C ARG A 159 13.40 6.80 -8.77
N ALA A 160 13.01 8.07 -8.71
CA ALA A 160 13.97 9.14 -8.55
C ALA A 160 13.40 10.34 -7.79
N VAL A 161 14.33 11.09 -7.20
CA VAL A 161 14.08 12.37 -6.56
C VAL A 161 15.06 13.38 -7.14
N VAL A 162 14.54 14.47 -7.70
CA VAL A 162 15.37 15.57 -8.19
C VAL A 162 15.56 16.60 -7.09
N VAL A 163 16.81 16.99 -6.86
CA VAL A 163 17.19 18.02 -5.90
C VAL A 163 18.18 19.00 -6.53
N ARG A 164 18.25 20.22 -6.00
CA ARG A 164 19.29 21.16 -6.40
C ARG A 164 20.68 20.63 -6.01
N PRO A 165 21.75 21.02 -6.73
CA PRO A 165 23.12 20.73 -6.33
C PRO A 165 23.37 21.11 -4.87
N GLY A 166 23.75 20.11 -4.08
CA GLY A 166 23.98 20.24 -2.64
C GLY A 166 25.47 20.29 -2.31
N VAL A 167 25.76 20.37 -1.01
CA VAL A 167 27.13 20.24 -0.47
C VAL A 167 27.43 18.78 -0.10
N ALA A 168 28.68 18.47 0.21
CA ALA A 168 29.05 17.16 0.74
C ALA A 168 28.19 16.78 1.96
N GLY A 169 27.71 15.53 1.99
CA GLY A 169 26.83 15.02 3.05
C GLY A 169 25.34 15.38 2.92
N ASP A 170 24.92 16.07 1.85
CA ASP A 170 23.50 16.43 1.65
C ASP A 170 22.59 15.20 1.57
N LEU A 171 23.04 14.10 0.93
CA LEU A 171 22.26 12.87 0.82
C LEU A 171 21.99 12.22 2.19
N LYS A 172 23.01 12.08 3.04
CA LYS A 172 22.87 11.60 4.43
C LYS A 172 21.89 12.46 5.23
N LYS A 173 21.94 13.78 5.07
CA LYS A 173 20.99 14.69 5.72
C LYS A 173 19.56 14.44 5.23
N ARG A 174 19.35 14.25 3.92
CA ARG A 174 18.03 13.94 3.35
C ARG A 174 17.49 12.60 3.81
N ALA A 175 18.34 11.58 3.89
CA ALA A 175 18.00 10.27 4.45
C ALA A 175 17.54 10.40 5.90
N SER A 176 18.29 11.13 6.73
CA SER A 176 17.91 11.41 8.13
C SER A 176 16.56 12.15 8.23
N LEU A 177 16.30 13.12 7.35
CA LEU A 177 15.01 13.84 7.31
C LEU A 177 13.85 12.98 6.78
N LEU A 178 14.14 11.94 5.98
CA LEU A 178 13.14 10.95 5.59
C LEU A 178 12.85 10.01 6.76
N GLN A 179 13.88 9.60 7.49
CA GLN A 179 13.77 8.69 8.64
C GLN A 179 13.08 9.37 9.82
N TYR A 180 13.40 10.61 10.15
CA TYR A 180 12.87 11.32 11.30
C TYR A 180 12.06 12.55 10.88
N ASP A 181 10.75 12.51 11.11
CA ASP A 181 9.86 13.67 10.92
C ASP A 181 9.23 14.08 12.25
N SER A 182 9.21 15.38 12.54
CA SER A 182 8.73 15.89 13.83
C SER A 182 7.22 15.80 14.00
N VAL A 183 6.45 15.69 12.91
CA VAL A 183 4.98 15.60 12.95
C VAL A 183 4.53 14.17 12.69
N HIS A 184 5.18 13.47 11.76
CA HIS A 184 4.80 12.12 11.34
C HIS A 184 5.64 11.01 11.97
N GLY A 185 6.55 11.36 12.88
CA GLY A 185 7.39 10.41 13.60
C GLY A 185 8.46 9.74 12.74
N GLU A 186 9.01 8.67 13.30
CA GLU A 186 9.99 7.83 12.62
C GLU A 186 9.37 7.06 11.45
N PHE A 187 10.13 6.91 10.36
CA PHE A 187 9.73 6.10 9.22
C PHE A 187 9.76 4.61 9.60
N PRO A 188 8.66 3.87 9.41
CA PRO A 188 8.63 2.44 9.70
C PRO A 188 9.40 1.66 8.62
N GLY A 189 10.67 1.35 8.89
CA GLY A 189 11.48 0.53 7.99
C GLY A 189 12.97 0.89 7.98
N THR A 190 13.64 0.56 6.88
CA THR A 190 15.07 0.78 6.68
C THR A 190 15.32 1.90 5.67
N VAL A 191 16.35 2.70 5.91
CA VAL A 191 16.86 3.73 5.00
C VAL A 191 18.37 3.54 4.90
N GLU A 192 18.84 3.11 3.75
CA GLU A 192 20.26 2.91 3.45
C GLU A 192 20.73 3.97 2.45
N VAL A 193 21.94 4.48 2.64
CA VAL A 193 22.55 5.50 1.78
C VAL A 193 23.65 4.85 0.95
N ILE A 194 23.56 4.99 -0.37
CA ILE A 194 24.62 4.59 -1.31
C ILE A 194 25.21 5.89 -1.87
N GLU A 195 26.30 6.36 -1.24
CA GLU A 195 26.89 7.67 -1.57
C GLU A 195 27.54 7.68 -2.95
N GLU A 196 28.12 6.56 -3.37
CA GLU A 196 28.84 6.42 -4.64
C GLU A 196 27.90 6.52 -5.86
N GLU A 197 26.63 6.17 -5.67
CA GLU A 197 25.60 6.16 -6.71
C GLU A 197 24.60 7.32 -6.56
N ASP A 198 24.77 8.16 -5.55
CA ASP A 198 23.78 9.16 -5.15
C ASP A 198 22.37 8.58 -5.02
N ALA A 199 22.22 7.48 -4.29
CA ALA A 199 20.96 6.76 -4.18
C ALA A 199 20.59 6.44 -2.72
N LEU A 200 19.31 6.25 -2.48
CA LEU A 200 18.78 5.67 -1.24
C LEU A 200 18.12 4.33 -1.54
N ILE A 201 18.34 3.35 -0.67
CA ILE A 201 17.50 2.14 -0.62
C ILE A 201 16.57 2.27 0.57
N VAL A 202 15.25 2.31 0.33
CA VAL A 202 14.25 2.46 1.39
C VAL A 202 13.23 1.32 1.32
N ASN A 203 13.21 0.46 2.33
CA ASN A 203 12.44 -0.80 2.33
C ASN A 203 12.65 -1.60 1.02
N GLY A 204 13.89 -1.65 0.52
CA GLY A 204 14.24 -2.32 -0.74
C GLY A 204 13.98 -1.51 -2.02
N ASN A 205 13.36 -0.34 -1.95
CA ASN A 205 13.16 0.54 -3.10
C ASN A 205 14.43 1.33 -3.39
N TYR A 206 15.02 1.09 -4.56
CA TYR A 206 16.14 1.89 -5.07
C TYR A 206 15.64 3.23 -5.62
N ILE A 207 16.07 4.33 -5.02
CA ILE A 207 15.64 5.69 -5.35
C ILE A 207 16.87 6.51 -5.73
N GLN A 208 16.97 6.85 -7.01
CA GLN A 208 18.04 7.70 -7.53
C GLN A 208 17.85 9.16 -7.10
N PHE A 209 18.86 9.78 -6.49
CA PHE A 209 18.88 11.23 -6.33
C PHE A 209 19.59 11.86 -7.53
N ILE A 210 18.87 12.70 -8.25
CA ILE A 210 19.36 13.42 -9.43
C ILE A 210 19.58 14.87 -9.04
N ARG A 211 20.74 15.42 -9.40
CA ARG A 211 21.08 16.82 -9.13
C ARG A 211 20.92 17.66 -10.37
N ALA A 212 20.01 18.63 -10.32
CA ALA A 212 19.76 19.55 -11.42
C ALA A 212 19.24 20.90 -10.92
N SER A 213 19.53 21.96 -11.67
CA SER A 213 19.05 23.31 -11.35
C SER A 213 17.78 23.66 -12.13
N SER A 214 17.61 23.05 -13.31
CA SER A 214 16.46 23.24 -14.19
C SER A 214 15.97 21.90 -14.75
N PRO A 215 14.67 21.77 -15.11
CA PRO A 215 14.12 20.54 -15.68
C PRO A 215 14.84 20.06 -16.95
N GLU A 216 15.24 21.00 -17.81
CA GLU A 216 15.84 20.74 -19.12
C GLU A 216 17.26 20.15 -19.05
N GLU A 217 17.90 20.22 -17.88
CA GLU A 217 19.22 19.61 -17.65
C GLU A 217 19.16 18.09 -17.49
N ILE A 218 17.96 17.51 -17.34
CA ILE A 218 17.78 16.14 -16.86
C ILE A 218 17.42 15.22 -18.00
N ASP A 219 18.24 14.17 -18.16
CA ASP A 219 17.92 13.04 -19.01
C ASP A 219 17.65 11.81 -18.13
N TYR A 220 16.37 11.51 -17.90
CA TYR A 220 15.93 10.38 -17.08
C TYR A 220 16.28 9.02 -17.69
N THR A 221 16.50 8.94 -19.00
CA THR A 221 16.79 7.68 -19.70
C THR A 221 18.13 7.08 -19.27
N LYS A 222 19.08 7.93 -18.82
CA LYS A 222 20.36 7.51 -18.22
C LYS A 222 20.21 6.65 -16.96
N TYR A 223 19.05 6.73 -16.31
CA TYR A 223 18.72 5.99 -15.09
C TYR A 223 17.71 4.87 -15.33
N ASP A 224 17.49 4.50 -16.60
CA ASP A 224 16.48 3.52 -17.03
C ASP A 224 15.06 3.87 -16.53
N ILE A 225 14.72 5.15 -16.60
CA ILE A 225 13.39 5.68 -16.31
C ILE A 225 12.81 6.24 -17.60
N LYS A 226 11.63 5.75 -17.98
CA LYS A 226 10.88 6.13 -19.19
C LYS A 226 9.42 6.32 -18.83
N ASP A 227 8.75 7.25 -19.50
CA ASP A 227 7.31 7.52 -19.35
C ASP A 227 6.85 7.73 -17.89
N ALA A 228 7.69 8.34 -17.07
CA ALA A 228 7.42 8.56 -15.66
C ALA A 228 6.48 9.74 -15.40
N ILE A 229 5.69 9.64 -14.33
CA ILE A 229 4.94 10.78 -13.80
C ILE A 229 5.90 11.64 -12.97
N VAL A 230 6.09 12.90 -13.38
CA VAL A 230 6.83 13.88 -12.58
C VAL A 230 5.87 14.62 -11.66
N VAL A 231 6.19 14.64 -10.37
CA VAL A 231 5.45 15.43 -9.37
C VAL A 231 6.33 16.54 -8.85
N ASP A 232 6.10 17.75 -9.36
CA ASP A 232 6.77 18.95 -8.90
C ASP A 232 6.19 19.43 -7.58
N ASN A 233 6.99 19.26 -6.53
CA ASN A 233 6.66 19.67 -5.17
C ASN A 233 7.62 20.76 -4.66
N THR A 234 8.39 21.40 -5.56
CA THR A 234 9.28 22.52 -5.21
C THR A 234 8.52 23.79 -4.91
N GLY A 235 7.35 23.97 -5.53
CA GLY A 235 6.57 25.20 -5.49
C GLY A 235 7.24 26.37 -6.21
N VAL A 236 8.27 26.13 -7.02
CA VAL A 236 8.91 27.13 -7.89
C VAL A 236 8.07 27.33 -9.16
N PHE A 237 7.67 26.24 -9.79
CA PHE A 237 6.79 26.23 -10.95
C PHE A 237 5.34 26.03 -10.49
N ARG A 238 4.45 26.92 -10.88
CA ARG A 238 3.05 26.96 -10.37
C ARG A 238 1.99 27.11 -11.45
N ASP A 239 2.40 27.41 -12.66
CA ASP A 239 1.55 27.57 -13.82
C ASP A 239 1.85 26.50 -14.87
N ARG A 240 0.97 26.45 -15.88
CA ARG A 240 1.09 25.51 -16.98
C ARG A 240 2.41 25.68 -17.73
N GLU A 241 2.83 26.93 -17.96
CA GLU A 241 4.05 27.23 -18.70
C GLU A 241 5.29 26.71 -17.97
N GLY A 242 5.44 27.01 -16.68
CA GLY A 242 6.55 26.52 -15.87
C GLY A 242 6.57 25.01 -15.71
N LEU A 243 5.41 24.36 -15.57
CA LEU A 243 5.32 22.90 -15.47
C LEU A 243 5.54 22.18 -16.81
N SER A 244 5.24 22.83 -17.94
CA SER A 244 5.44 22.23 -19.27
C SER A 244 6.92 22.00 -19.59
N ARG A 245 7.82 22.69 -18.89
CA ARG A 245 9.27 22.49 -18.99
C ARG A 245 9.74 21.09 -18.63
N HIS A 246 8.96 20.33 -17.85
CA HIS A 246 9.25 18.92 -17.53
C HIS A 246 8.91 17.95 -18.68
N LEU A 247 8.25 18.43 -19.74
CA LEU A 247 7.85 17.63 -20.90
C LEU A 247 8.86 17.72 -22.06
N GLU A 248 9.83 18.63 -21.96
CA GLU A 248 10.91 18.83 -22.94
C GLU A 248 12.04 17.82 -22.73
#